data_AF-A0A3M0JE82-F1
#
_entry.id   AF-A0A3M0JE82-F1
#
_cell.length_a   1.000
_cell.length_b   1.000
_cell.length_c   1.000
_cell.angle_alpha   90.00
_cell.angle_beta   90.00
_cell.angle_gamma   90.00
#
_symmetry.space_group_name_H-M   'P 1'
#
loop_
_entity.id
_entity.type
_entity.pdbx_description
1 polymer ?
#
loop_
_entity_poly.entity_id
_entity_poly.type
_entity_poly.pdbx_seq_one_letter_code
_entity_poly.pdbx_strand_id
1 'polypeptide(L)'
;MDAMAQLPLPAGLGAGTFPAKLWSLANDPRVRSLRWDSEARGLLVDRSLFEQELLRPGGAQGPAPNAFRATQFRSFVRQLYR
;
A
#
# COMPACT_ATOMS: atom_id res chain seq x y z
N MET A 1 -10.70 -9.92 -19.11
CA MET A 1 -10.39 -9.03 -17.98
C MET A 1 -9.61 -9.87 -16.98
N ASP A 2 -8.30 -9.92 -17.17
CA ASP A 2 -7.40 -10.73 -16.34
C ASP A 2 -7.50 -10.28 -14.89
N ALA A 3 -8.02 -11.16 -14.04
CA ALA A 3 -7.81 -11.06 -12.61
C ALA A 3 -6.32 -11.28 -12.37
N MET A 4 -5.52 -10.20 -12.46
CA MET A 4 -4.11 -10.25 -12.09
C MET A 4 -4.02 -10.77 -10.65
N ALA A 5 -3.43 -11.96 -10.52
CA ALA A 5 -3.34 -12.67 -9.25
C ALA A 5 -2.65 -11.78 -8.23
N GLN A 6 -3.37 -11.43 -7.15
CA GLN A 6 -2.73 -10.79 -6.00
C GLN A 6 -1.68 -11.75 -5.46
N LEU A 7 -0.45 -11.26 -5.29
CA LEU A 7 0.62 -12.05 -4.68
C LEU A 7 0.16 -12.53 -3.29
N PRO A 8 0.46 -13.80 -2.93
CA PRO A 8 0.11 -14.31 -1.62
C PRO A 8 0.80 -13.47 -0.53
N LEU A 9 0.14 -13.35 0.61
CA LEU A 9 0.74 -12.70 1.78
C LEU A 9 1.91 -13.56 2.29
N PRO A 10 3.04 -12.94 2.67
CA PRO A 10 4.11 -13.60 3.40
C PRO A 10 3.59 -14.37 4.61
N ALA A 11 4.17 -15.55 4.87
CA ALA A 11 3.82 -16.36 6.01
C ALA A 11 3.98 -15.56 7.32
N GLY A 12 2.98 -15.65 8.20
CA GLY A 12 2.96 -14.93 9.48
C GLY A 12 2.33 -13.53 9.44
N LEU A 13 1.96 -13.01 8.26
CA LEU A 13 1.20 -11.76 8.18
C LEU A 13 -0.30 -11.99 8.34
N GLY A 14 -0.87 -11.44 9.42
CA GLY A 14 -2.31 -11.42 9.62
C GLY A 14 -3.00 -10.54 8.57
N ALA A 15 -4.06 -11.05 7.95
CA ALA A 15 -4.89 -10.29 7.02
C ALA A 15 -5.40 -9.00 7.70
N GLY A 16 -5.37 -7.88 6.98
CA GLY A 16 -5.86 -6.58 7.49
C GLY A 16 -4.89 -5.82 8.41
N THR A 17 -3.75 -6.41 8.78
CA THR A 17 -2.67 -5.69 9.50
C THR A 17 -1.98 -4.66 8.61
N PHE A 18 -1.31 -3.67 9.22
CA PHE A 18 -0.55 -2.66 8.46
C PHE A 18 0.53 -3.28 7.54
N PRO A 19 1.39 -4.22 8.01
CA PRO A 19 2.37 -4.85 7.13
C PRO A 19 1.74 -5.65 5.98
N ALA A 20 0.63 -6.37 6.24
CA ALA A 20 -0.08 -7.09 5.18
C ALA A 20 -0.63 -6.13 4.11
N LYS A 21 -1.23 -5.01 4.52
CA LYS A 21 -1.72 -3.98 3.59
C LYS A 21 -0.59 -3.33 2.80
N LEU A 22 0.52 -3.01 3.48
CA LEU A 22 1.69 -2.41 2.84
C LEU A 22 2.26 -3.34 1.76
N TRP A 23 2.37 -4.64 2.06
CA TRP A 23 2.79 -5.65 1.09
C TRP A 23 1.86 -5.71 -0.12
N SER A 24 0.55 -5.83 0.10
CA SER A 24 -0.41 -5.89 -1.00
C SER A 24 -0.38 -4.65 -1.87
N LEU A 25 -0.25 -3.45 -1.29
CA LEU A 25 -0.19 -2.20 -2.04
C LEU A 25 1.12 -2.04 -2.82
N ALA A 26 2.26 -2.44 -2.24
CA ALA A 26 3.56 -2.39 -2.93
C ALA A 26 3.66 -3.34 -4.13
N ASN A 27 2.79 -4.36 -4.18
CA ASN A 27 2.74 -5.36 -5.22
C ASN A 27 1.50 -5.21 -6.13
N ASP A 28 0.69 -4.16 -5.95
CA ASP A 28 -0.45 -3.87 -6.83
C ASP A 28 0.03 -2.93 -7.96
N PRO A 29 0.03 -3.35 -9.24
CA PRO A 29 0.51 -2.53 -10.34
C PRO A 29 -0.34 -1.27 -10.58
N ARG A 30 -1.54 -1.19 -9.98
CA ARG A 30 -2.38 0.01 -10.02
C ARG A 30 -1.90 1.08 -9.05
N VAL A 31 -1.10 0.72 -8.04
CA VAL A 31 -0.48 1.64 -7.08
C VAL A 31 0.85 2.11 -7.65
N ARG A 32 0.97 3.40 -7.91
CA ARG A 32 2.20 3.99 -8.47
C ARG A 32 3.01 4.74 -7.43
N SER A 33 2.36 5.18 -6.35
CA SER A 33 2.99 5.93 -5.27
C SER A 33 3.90 5.10 -4.37
N LEU A 34 3.78 3.78 -4.40
CA LEU A 34 4.51 2.84 -3.56
C LEU A 34 5.14 1.75 -4.45
N ARG A 35 6.47 1.63 -4.44
CA ARG A 35 7.18 0.63 -5.23
C ARG A 35 8.43 0.14 -4.51
N TRP A 36 8.85 -1.08 -4.80
CA TRP A 36 10.18 -1.55 -4.41
C TRP A 36 11.26 -0.73 -5.11
N ASP A 37 12.39 -0.54 -4.42
CA ASP A 37 13.62 -0.11 -5.09
C ASP A 37 14.13 -1.20 -6.06
N SER A 38 15.14 -0.86 -6.86
CA SER A 38 15.70 -1.79 -7.85
C SER A 38 16.33 -3.04 -7.25
N GLU A 39 16.69 -3.02 -5.96
CA GLU A 39 17.30 -4.14 -5.25
C GLU A 39 16.28 -4.97 -4.45
N ALA A 40 15.00 -4.56 -4.44
CA ALA A 40 13.94 -5.12 -3.60
C ALA A 40 14.30 -5.15 -2.10
N ARG A 41 15.06 -4.16 -1.63
CA ARG A 41 15.49 -4.02 -0.23
C ARG A 41 14.70 -2.98 0.54
N GLY A 42 14.13 -2.01 -0.17
CA GLY A 42 13.38 -0.91 0.42
C GLY A 42 12.16 -0.52 -0.40
N LEU A 43 11.26 0.24 0.24
CA LEU A 43 10.11 0.84 -0.41
C LEU A 43 10.39 2.31 -0.70
N LEU A 44 10.18 2.69 -1.95
CA LEU A 44 10.14 4.08 -2.40
C LEU A 44 8.70 4.57 -2.33
N VAL A 45 8.52 5.73 -1.69
CA VAL A 45 7.21 6.36 -1.51
C VAL A 45 7.23 7.76 -2.12
N ASP A 46 6.48 7.97 -3.19
CA ASP A 46 6.18 9.33 -3.66
C ASP A 46 5.07 9.90 -2.79
N ARG A 47 5.44 10.82 -1.88
CA ARG A 47 4.50 11.38 -0.92
C ARG A 47 3.29 12.06 -1.57
N SER A 48 3.50 12.86 -2.61
CA SER A 48 2.39 13.64 -3.21
C SER A 48 1.42 12.71 -3.90
N LEU A 49 1.94 11.75 -4.67
CA LEU A 49 1.12 10.74 -5.33
C LEU A 49 0.44 9.82 -4.31
N PHE A 50 1.12 9.46 -3.23
CA PHE A 50 0.57 8.61 -2.17
C PHE A 50 -0.63 9.26 -1.47
N GLU A 51 -0.50 10.55 -1.14
CA GLU A 51 -1.60 11.32 -0.56
C GLU A 51 -2.81 11.35 -1.50
N GLN A 52 -2.58 11.49 -2.81
CA GLN A 52 -3.64 11.54 -3.83
C GLN A 52 -4.28 10.19 -4.13
N GLU A 53 -3.48 9.13 -4.17
CA GLU A 53 -3.88 7.79 -4.61
C GLU A 53 -4.48 6.97 -3.46
N LEU A 54 -3.88 7.04 -2.27
CA LEU A 54 -4.16 6.11 -1.16
C LEU A 54 -4.76 6.77 0.09
N LEU A 55 -4.64 8.09 0.26
CA LEU A 55 -5.14 8.80 1.45
C LEU A 55 -6.32 9.72 1.18
N ARG A 56 -6.68 9.94 -0.09
CA ARG A 56 -7.89 10.67 -0.46
C ARG A 56 -9.14 9.86 -0.14
N PRO A 57 -10.12 10.44 0.57
CA PRO A 57 -11.45 9.82 0.70
C PRO A 57 -12.04 9.58 -0.70
N GLY A 58 -12.37 8.31 -1.02
CA GLY A 58 -12.88 7.94 -2.34
C GLY A 58 -11.85 7.98 -3.49
N GLY A 59 -10.54 7.91 -3.17
CA GLY A 59 -9.45 7.89 -4.15
C GLY A 59 -9.49 6.72 -5.14
N ALA A 60 -8.51 6.68 -6.04
CA ALA A 60 -8.48 5.88 -7.28
C ALA A 60 -8.72 4.36 -7.13
N GLN A 61 -8.67 3.82 -5.92
CA GLN A 61 -8.94 2.41 -5.64
C GLN A 61 -10.36 2.11 -5.12
N GLY A 62 -11.23 3.12 -4.94
CA GLY A 62 -12.55 2.92 -4.34
C GLY A 62 -12.47 2.27 -2.95
N PRO A 63 -13.52 1.60 -2.46
CA PRO A 63 -13.45 0.80 -1.24
C PRO A 63 -12.64 -0.49 -1.48
N ALA A 64 -11.39 -0.36 -1.93
CA ALA A 64 -10.48 -1.49 -1.97
C ALA A 64 -10.32 -2.01 -0.54
N PRO A 65 -10.53 -3.32 -0.29
CA PRO A 65 -10.49 -3.89 1.07
C PRO A 65 -9.15 -3.68 1.79
N ASN A 66 -8.11 -3.27 1.05
CA ASN A 66 -6.74 -3.12 1.52
C ASN A 66 -6.28 -1.67 1.72
N ALA A 67 -7.13 -0.67 1.46
CA ALA A 67 -6.74 0.74 1.63
C ALA A 67 -6.46 1.11 3.10
N PHE A 68 -5.60 2.12 3.30
CA PHE A 68 -5.37 2.71 4.62
C PHE A 68 -6.60 3.51 5.05
N ARG A 69 -7.00 3.38 6.32
CA ARG A 69 -8.01 4.28 6.93
C ARG A 69 -7.45 5.67 7.21
N ALA A 70 -6.13 5.81 7.18
CA ALA A 70 -5.47 7.09 7.41
C ALA A 70 -5.75 8.02 6.23
N THR A 71 -5.96 9.30 6.53
CA THR A 71 -6.07 10.38 5.54
C THR A 71 -4.84 11.30 5.54
N GLN A 72 -3.85 10.99 6.39
CA GLN A 72 -2.67 11.81 6.61
C GLN A 72 -1.41 10.96 6.51
N PHE A 73 -0.44 11.43 5.72
CA PHE A 73 0.82 10.74 5.48
C PHE A 73 1.62 10.47 6.78
N ARG A 74 1.57 11.39 7.74
CA ARG A 74 2.22 11.19 9.05
C ARG A 74 1.72 9.94 9.80
N SER A 75 0.46 9.56 9.61
CA SER A 75 -0.10 8.36 10.25
C SER A 75 0.43 7.08 9.61
N PHE A 76 0.73 7.12 8.30
CA PHE A 76 1.44 6.06 7.60
C PHE A 76 2.88 5.95 8.12
N VAL A 77 3.62 7.05 8.15
CA VAL A 77 5.00 7.10 8.66
C VAL A 77 5.09 6.58 10.10
N ARG A 78 4.18 6.99 10.98
CA ARG A 78 4.15 6.50 12.36
C ARG A 78 3.98 4.97 12.46
N GLN A 79 3.26 4.35 11.52
CA GLN A 79 3.11 2.89 11.52
C GLN A 79 4.36 2.15 11.01
N LEU A 80 5.28 2.82 10.30
CA LEU A 80 6.57 2.23 9.92
C LEU A 80 7.55 2.11 11.10
N TYR A 81 7.34 2.89 12.17
CA TYR A 81 8.19 2.90 13.37
C TYR A 81 7.62 2.07 14.53
N ARG A 82 6.54 1.31 14.31
CA ARG A 82 5.97 0.40 15.32
C ARG A 82 6.42 -1.02 15.05
#